data_AF-A0A963EE93-F1
#
_entry.id   AF-A0A963EE93-F1
#
_cell.length_a   1.000
_cell.length_b   1.000
_cell.length_c   1.000
_cell.angle_alpha   90.00
_cell.angle_beta   90.00
_cell.angle_gamma   90.00
#
_symmetry.space_group_name_H-M   'P 1'
#
loop_
_entity.id
_entity.type
_entity.pdbx_description
1 polymer ?
#
loop_
_entity_poly.entity_id
_entity_poly.type
_entity_poly.pdbx_seq_one_letter_code
_entity_poly.pdbx_strand_id
1 'polypeptide(L)' 'MYRYDEFDAAFVRDRVAIFRDQVERRISGALTEDEFRPLRLQNGLYLQLHAYMLRVAVPYGTLNSRQLRQLAMIA' A
#
# COMPACT_ATOMS: atom_id res chain seq x y z
N MET A 1 15.59 13.86 7.56
CA MET A 1 14.53 13.11 6.84
C MET A 1 15.13 11.83 6.31
N TYR A 2 14.45 10.69 6.47
CA TYR A 2 14.91 9.41 5.93
C TYR A 2 15.14 9.54 4.42
N ARG A 3 16.33 9.15 3.95
CA ARG A 3 16.70 9.22 2.54
C ARG A 3 16.60 7.82 1.97
N TYR A 4 15.55 7.59 1.20
CA TYR A 4 15.41 6.37 0.43
C TYR A 4 16.57 6.24 -0.55
N ASP A 5 17.19 5.07 -0.57
CA ASP A 5 18.19 4.71 -1.56
C ASP A 5 17.58 3.84 -2.68
N GLU A 6 18.42 3.37 -3.59
CA GLU A 6 17.99 2.53 -4.71
C GLU A 6 17.48 1.17 -4.25
N PHE A 7 18.04 0.63 -3.16
CA PHE A 7 17.61 -0.64 -2.58
C PHE A 7 16.20 -0.51 -1.98
N ASP A 8 15.95 0.53 -1.18
CA ASP A 8 14.61 0.78 -0.64
C ASP A 8 13.58 0.92 -1.76
N ALA A 9 13.94 1.66 -2.82
CA ALA A 9 13.07 1.87 -3.95
C ALA A 9 12.76 0.57 -4.71
N ALA A 10 13.78 -0.29 -4.91
CA ALA A 10 13.59 -1.60 -5.52
C ALA A 10 12.71 -2.50 -4.66
N PHE A 11 12.98 -2.57 -3.36
CA PHE A 11 12.21 -3.35 -2.40
C PHE A 11 10.73 -2.95 -2.38
N VAL A 12 10.43 -1.65 -2.38
CA VAL A 12 9.04 -1.16 -2.45
C VAL A 12 8.38 -1.55 -3.77
N ARG A 13 9.08 -1.45 -4.90
CA ARG A 13 8.54 -1.85 -6.21
C ARG A 13 8.19 -3.33 -6.27
N ASP A 14 9.06 -4.20 -5.74
CA ASP A 14 8.82 -5.64 -5.72
C ASP A 14 7.61 -5.99 -4.84
N ARG A 15 7.51 -5.37 -3.66
CA ARG A 15 6.35 -5.50 -2.77
C ARG A 15 5.05 -5.05 -3.43
N VAL A 16 5.09 -3.94 -4.18
CA VAL A 16 3.93 -3.44 -4.94
C VAL A 16 3.53 -4.42 -6.05
N ALA A 17 4.50 -5.02 -6.76
CA ALA A 17 4.21 -5.99 -7.81
C ALA A 17 3.51 -7.24 -7.23
N ILE A 18 4.01 -7.77 -6.11
CA ILE A 18 3.38 -8.91 -5.41
C ILE A 18 1.96 -8.58 -4.98
N PHE A 19 1.75 -7.42 -4.36
CA PHE A 19 0.41 -7.05 -3.88
C PHE A 19 -0.56 -6.78 -5.04
N ARG A 20 -0.08 -6.26 -6.17
CA ARG A 20 -0.89 -6.06 -7.38
C ARG A 20 -1.43 -7.38 -7.91
N ASP A 21 -0.61 -8.43 -8.01
CA ASP A 21 -1.06 -9.77 -8.43
C ASP A 21 -2.15 -10.33 -7.48
N GLN A 22 -1.95 -10.19 -6.17
CA GLN A 22 -2.94 -10.61 -5.18
C GLN A 22 -4.29 -9.89 -5.34
N VAL A 23 -4.25 -8.58 -5.63
CA VAL A 23 -5.44 -7.77 -5.91
C VAL A 23 -6.10 -8.21 -7.20
N GLU A 24 -5.34 -8.46 -8.27
CA GLU A 24 -5.87 -8.94 -9.55
C GLU A 24 -6.58 -10.29 -9.39
N ARG A 25 -6.00 -11.22 -8.63
CA ARG A 25 -6.63 -12.51 -8.29
C ARG A 25 -7.90 -12.35 -7.46
N ARG A 26 -7.94 -11.37 -6.56
CA ARG A 26 -9.16 -11.04 -5.79
C ARG A 26 -10.26 -10.47 -6.68
N ILE A 27 -9.91 -9.65 -7.67
CA ILE A 27 -10.85 -9.07 -8.63
C ILE A 27 -11.39 -10.14 -9.59
N SER A 28 -10.54 -11.07 -10.05
CA SER A 28 -10.96 -12.16 -10.92
C SER A 28 -11.75 -13.27 -10.21
N GLY A 29 -11.80 -13.25 -8.88
CA GLY A 29 -12.44 -14.28 -8.07
C GLY A 29 -11.59 -15.53 -7.83
N ALA A 30 -10.34 -15.56 -8.33
CA ALA A 30 -9.37 -16.61 -8.06
C ALA A 30 -8.80 -16.59 -6.63
N LEU A 31 -9.15 -15.57 -5.85
CA LEU A 31 -8.84 -15.43 -4.43
C LEU A 31 -10.10 -14.93 -3.70
N THR A 32 -10.56 -15.70 -2.71
CA THR A 32 -11.75 -15.33 -1.93
C THR A 32 -11.48 -14.14 -0.99
N GLU A 33 -12.54 -13.49 -0.48
CA GLU A 33 -12.35 -12.39 0.49
C GLU A 33 -11.67 -12.86 1.78
N ASP A 34 -11.94 -14.08 2.24
CA ASP A 34 -11.35 -14.61 3.47
C ASP A 34 -9.86 -14.93 3.29
N GLU A 35 -9.45 -15.44 2.13
CA GLU A 35 -8.04 -15.63 1.78
C GLU A 35 -7.32 -14.31 1.53
N PHE A 36 -8.01 -13.32 0.96
CA PHE A 36 -7.44 -11.99 0.69
C PHE A 36 -7.30 -11.14 1.96
N ARG A 37 -8.17 -11.34 2.96
CA ARG A 37 -8.19 -10.60 4.23
C ARG A 37 -6.81 -10.47 4.89
N PRO A 38 -6.05 -11.56 5.16
CA PRO A 38 -4.72 -11.43 5.74
C PRO A 38 -3.73 -10.68 4.84
N LEU A 39 -3.80 -10.87 3.52
CA LEU A 39 -2.90 -10.23 2.55
C LEU A 39 -3.10 -8.71 2.52
N ARG A 40 -4.36 -8.25 2.46
CA ARG A 40 -4.66 -6.81 2.47
C ARG A 40 -4.28 -6.16 3.79
N LEU A 41 -4.54 -6.83 4.92
CA LEU A 41 -4.21 -6.28 6.24
C LEU A 41 -2.70 -6.16 6.47
N GLN A 42 -1.90 -7.13 6.02
CA GLN A 42 -0.43 -7.03 6.07
C GLN A 42 0.13 -5.87 5.24
N ASN A 43 -0.56 -5.49 4.17
CA ASN A 43 -0.20 -4.34 3.32
C ASN A 43 -0.91 -3.04 3.74
N GLY A 44 -1.58 -3.02 4.90
CA GLY A 44 -2.22 -1.83 5.45
C GLY A 44 -3.53 -1.42 4.76
N LEU A 45 -4.14 -2.29 3.97
CA LEU A 45 -5.42 -2.06 3.31
C LEU A 45 -6.59 -2.65 4.12
N TYR A 46 -7.31 -1.76 4.79
CA TYR A 46 -8.44 -2.08 5.64
C TYR A 46 -9.75 -1.89 4.88
N LEU A 47 -10.68 -2.81 5.02
CA LEU A 47 -12.05 -2.63 4.55
C LEU A 47 -12.88 -2.03 5.69
N GLN A 48 -13.33 -0.80 5.52
CA GLN A 48 -14.35 -0.18 6.35
C GLN A 48 -15.73 -0.45 5.76
N LEU A 49 -16.80 -0.04 6.45
CA LEU A 49 -18.17 -0.34 6.05
C LEU A 49 -18.48 0.03 4.58
N HIS A 50 -17.95 1.14 4.08
CA HIS A 50 -18.27 1.66 2.75
C HIS A 50 -17.08 1.75 1.79
N ALA A 51 -15.84 1.59 2.27
CA ALA A 51 -14.65 1.87 1.48
C ALA A 51 -13.41 1.20 2.04
N TYR A 52 -12.36 1.14 1.21
CA TYR A 52 -11.03 0.77 1.66
C TYR A 52 -10.29 1.98 2.25
N MET A 53 -9.60 1.75 3.36
CA MET A 53 -8.67 2.68 4.00
C MET A 53 -7.24 2.14 3.87
N LEU A 54 -6.35 2.92 3.28
CA LEU A 54 -4.92 2.60 3.17
C LEU A 54 -4.12 3.27 4.29
N ARG A 55 -3.45 2.49 5.11
CA ARG A 55 -2.50 2.97 6.12
C ARG A 55 -1.10 3.05 5.53
N VAL A 56 -0.54 4.26 5.47
CA VAL A 56 0.80 4.52 4.94
C VAL A 56 1.79 4.75 6.08
N ALA A 57 2.91 4.05 6.07
CA ALA A 57 3.99 4.27 7.03
C ALA A 57 4.80 5.52 6.66
N VAL A 58 5.03 6.41 7.63
CA VAL A 58 5.84 7.63 7.45
C VAL A 58 7.08 7.54 8.36
N PRO A 59 8.30 7.46 7.82
CA PRO A 59 9.52 7.41 8.62
C PRO A 59 9.62 8.59 9.58
N TYR A 60 9.74 8.28 10.87
CA TYR A 60 9.83 9.26 11.95
C TYR A 60 8.65 10.26 12.01
N GLY A 61 7.53 9.98 11.34
CA GLY A 61 6.38 10.89 11.27
C GLY A 61 6.66 12.22 10.53
N THR A 62 7.75 12.33 9.79
CA THR A 62 8.15 13.58 9.11
C THR A 62 7.89 13.51 7.60
N LEU A 63 7.30 14.58 7.04
CA LEU A 63 7.03 14.73 5.61
C LEU A 63 7.59 16.07 5.09
N ASN A 64 8.14 16.06 3.89
CA ASN A 64 8.51 17.30 3.19
C ASN A 64 7.34 17.80 2.33
N SER A 65 7.44 19.04 1.87
CA SER A 65 6.38 19.67 1.06
C SER A 65 6.07 18.92 -0.23
N ARG A 66 7.05 18.23 -0.84
CA ARG A 66 6.83 17.41 -2.03
C ARG A 66 6.03 16.14 -1.72
N GLN A 67 6.33 15.45 -0.62
CA GLN A 67 5.58 14.28 -0.16
C GLN A 67 4.14 14.66 0.23
N LEU A 68 3.96 15.81 0.89
CA LEU A 68 2.62 16.29 1.24
C LEU A 68 1.79 16.63 0.00
N ARG A 69 2.38 17.28 -1.01
CA ARG A 69 1.72 17.49 -2.31
C ARG A 69 1.35 16.18 -3.01
N GLN A 70 2.18 15.16 -2.89
CA GLN A 70 1.87 13.84 -3.45
C GLN A 70 0.65 13.21 -2.76
N LEU A 71 0.55 13.30 -1.43
CA LEU A 71 -0.63 12.83 -0.70
C LEU A 71 -1.89 13.60 -1.13
N ALA A 72 -1.78 14.91 -1.31
CA ALA A 72 -2.89 15.75 -1.77
C ALA A 72 -3.34 15.44 -3.22
N MET A 73 -2.50 14.81 -4.03
CA MET A 73 -2.89 14.37 -5.38
C MET A 73 -3.69 13.05 -5.36
N ILE A 74 -3.47 12.22 -4.34
CA ILE A 74 -4.08 10.89 -4.21
C ILE A 74 -5.37 10.95 -3.37
N ALA A 75 -5.49 11.94 -2.48
CA ALA A 75 -6.69 12.21 -1.68
C ALA A 75 -7.78 12.90 -2.51
#